data_AF-A0A6L8U235-F1
#
_entry.id   AF-A0A6L8U235-F1
#
_cell.length_a   1.000
_cell.length_b   1.000
_cell.length_c   1.000
_cell.angle_alpha   90.00
_cell.angle_beta   90.00
_cell.angle_gamma   90.00
#
_symmetry.space_group_name_H-M   'P 1'
#
loop_
_entity.id
_entity.type
_entity.pdbx_description
1 polymer ?
#
loop_
_entity_poly.entity_id
_entity_poly.type
_entity_poly.pdbx_seq_one_letter_code
_entity_poly.pdbx_strand_id
1 'polypeptide(L)'
;RYFIQAARQLAGSGFELMRPGQYRRNDYMDFVAENAGAGDKIGIDGRIFPVSAFRRLEQRLEGKKVNFETDCDLISELWSDRPSLPFSMAFDHTLEYSGKGRAEKLAELRDGMKKAGAAYHLLSSPEDIMWLLNIRGNDLKYSPLLLCFALVGQEQVLLFIDQAKIPPKLASEFDRLGIVILPYEEVTEIISVVAEGESVFLNPQVTSLELFRALSTASGFIEDISIPCRLKSVKNRTEIANIEKVMVKDGV
;
A
#
# COMPACT_ATOMS: atom_id res chain seq x y z
N ARG A 1 -9.70 -21.78 4.11
CA ARG A 1 -8.27 -22.12 3.92
C ARG A 1 -7.59 -22.48 5.26
N TYR A 2 -7.73 -21.68 6.32
CA TYR A 2 -6.90 -21.84 7.52
C TYR A 2 -7.52 -22.55 8.75
N PHE A 3 -8.74 -23.11 8.69
CA PHE A 3 -9.40 -23.64 9.91
C PHE A 3 -8.62 -24.72 10.66
N ILE A 4 -8.07 -25.72 9.95
CA ILE A 4 -7.28 -26.81 10.56
C ILE A 4 -5.96 -26.27 11.10
N GLN A 5 -5.29 -25.40 10.35
CA GLN A 5 -4.02 -24.81 10.74
C GLN A 5 -4.16 -23.90 11.97
N ALA A 6 -5.16 -23.01 11.96
CA ALA A 6 -5.43 -22.09 13.06
C ALA A 6 -5.77 -22.85 14.35
N ALA A 7 -6.61 -23.89 14.27
CA ALA A 7 -6.91 -24.73 15.43
C ALA A 7 -5.65 -25.37 16.05
N ARG A 8 -4.68 -25.78 15.22
CA ARG A 8 -3.41 -26.34 15.69
C ARG A 8 -2.51 -25.28 16.32
N GLN A 9 -2.38 -24.11 15.69
CA GLN A 9 -1.46 -23.05 16.14
C GLN A 9 -1.98 -22.27 17.36
N LEU A 10 -3.30 -22.24 17.58
CA LEU A 10 -3.93 -21.57 18.74
C LEU A 10 -4.12 -22.51 19.95
N ALA A 11 -3.74 -23.78 19.84
CA ALA A 11 -3.91 -24.74 20.93
C ALA A 11 -3.10 -24.31 22.17
N GLY A 12 -3.81 -24.04 23.28
CA GLY A 12 -3.20 -23.60 24.54
C GLY A 12 -2.81 -22.12 24.59
N SER A 13 -3.12 -21.31 23.58
CA SER A 13 -2.74 -19.90 23.55
C SER A 13 -3.74 -18.95 24.24
N GLY A 14 -4.89 -19.46 24.67
CA GLY A 14 -5.99 -18.65 25.22
C GLY A 14 -6.80 -17.87 24.17
N PHE A 15 -6.48 -18.01 22.89
CA PHE A 15 -7.22 -17.39 21.80
C PHE A 15 -8.33 -18.30 21.27
N GLU A 16 -9.49 -17.72 20.98
CA GLU A 16 -10.61 -18.43 20.37
C GLU A 16 -10.63 -18.26 18.84
N LEU A 17 -10.78 -19.37 18.10
CA LEU A 17 -10.90 -19.32 16.65
C LEU A 17 -12.33 -18.95 16.22
N MET A 18 -12.52 -17.70 15.82
CA MET A 18 -13.75 -17.26 15.18
C MET A 18 -13.78 -17.68 13.71
N ARG A 19 -14.79 -18.46 13.31
CA ARG A 19 -14.97 -18.89 11.91
C ARG A 19 -15.94 -17.93 11.21
N PRO A 20 -15.48 -17.15 10.21
CA PRO A 20 -16.39 -16.29 9.46
C PRO A 20 -17.49 -17.14 8.83
N GLY A 21 -18.74 -16.71 8.95
CA GLY A 21 -19.84 -17.37 8.25
C GLY A 21 -19.63 -17.32 6.73
N GLN A 22 -20.19 -18.28 5.99
CA GLN A 22 -20.07 -18.34 4.51
C GLN A 22 -20.60 -17.08 3.78
N TYR A 23 -21.29 -16.17 4.49
CA TYR A 23 -21.96 -15.00 3.93
C TYR A 23 -21.86 -13.77 4.85
N ARG A 24 -20.65 -13.21 5.04
CA ARG A 24 -20.32 -11.90 5.66
C ARG A 24 -20.81 -11.60 7.10
N ARG A 25 -21.77 -12.33 7.66
CA ARG A 25 -22.10 -12.27 9.09
C ARG A 25 -21.03 -13.02 9.89
N ASN A 26 -20.74 -12.51 11.09
CA ASN A 26 -19.77 -13.03 12.05
C ASN A 26 -18.30 -12.72 11.67
N ASP A 27 -18.05 -11.55 11.07
CA ASP A 27 -16.68 -11.03 10.97
C ASP A 27 -16.26 -10.30 12.27
N TYR A 28 -15.00 -9.87 12.34
CA TYR A 28 -14.50 -9.17 13.53
C TYR A 28 -15.20 -7.83 13.77
N MET A 29 -15.73 -7.17 12.73
CA MET A 29 -16.43 -5.91 12.89
C MET A 29 -17.82 -6.13 13.48
N ASP A 30 -18.50 -7.22 13.12
CA ASP A 30 -19.76 -7.62 13.76
C ASP A 30 -19.52 -7.95 15.24
N PHE A 31 -18.46 -8.68 15.57
CA PHE A 31 -18.08 -8.95 16.96
C PHE A 31 -17.85 -7.67 17.76
N VAL A 32 -17.07 -6.72 17.22
CA VAL A 32 -16.87 -5.42 17.87
C VAL A 32 -18.20 -4.67 17.99
N ALA A 33 -19.04 -4.70 16.96
CA ALA A 33 -20.35 -4.06 16.97
C ALA A 33 -21.33 -4.71 17.94
N GLU A 34 -21.20 -5.98 18.30
CA GLU A 34 -22.07 -6.61 19.31
C GLU A 34 -21.59 -6.31 20.73
N ASN A 35 -20.27 -6.19 20.93
CA ASN A 35 -19.67 -6.11 22.25
C ASN A 35 -19.31 -4.69 22.72
N ALA A 36 -19.08 -3.74 21.80
CA ALA A 36 -18.74 -2.37 22.18
C ALA A 36 -19.96 -1.62 22.71
N GLY A 37 -19.78 -0.99 23.87
CA GLY A 37 -20.75 -0.13 24.54
C GLY A 37 -20.46 1.36 24.35
N ALA A 38 -21.38 2.19 24.85
CA ALA A 38 -21.21 3.64 24.84
C ALA A 38 -20.06 4.08 25.75
N GLY A 39 -19.16 4.91 25.22
CA GLY A 39 -17.97 5.39 25.93
C GLY A 39 -16.73 4.50 25.80
N ASP A 40 -16.86 3.27 25.28
CA ASP A 40 -15.73 2.39 25.06
C ASP A 40 -14.72 3.00 24.08
N LYS A 41 -13.45 2.69 24.29
CA LYS A 41 -12.35 3.09 23.41
C LYS A 41 -11.86 1.88 22.62
N ILE A 42 -11.86 1.98 21.29
CA ILE A 42 -11.39 0.95 20.37
C ILE A 42 -10.03 1.38 19.83
N GLY A 43 -8.98 0.62 20.20
CA GLY A 43 -7.61 0.81 19.73
C GLY A 43 -7.36 0.17 18.36
N ILE A 44 -6.74 0.92 17.44
CA ILE A 44 -6.36 0.49 16.09
C ILE A 44 -4.96 1.05 15.79
N ASP A 45 -4.08 0.25 15.19
CA ASP A 45 -2.85 0.77 14.59
C ASP A 45 -3.15 1.31 13.18
N GLY A 46 -3.21 2.63 13.05
CA GLY A 46 -3.53 3.33 11.82
C GLY A 46 -2.55 3.10 10.68
N ARG A 47 -1.33 2.62 10.96
CA ARG A 47 -0.29 2.31 9.95
C ARG A 47 -0.64 1.08 9.12
N ILE A 48 -1.37 0.13 9.70
CA ILE A 48 -1.72 -1.15 9.05
C ILE A 48 -3.21 -1.29 8.75
N PHE A 49 -4.05 -0.37 9.24
CA PHE A 49 -5.50 -0.44 9.07
C PHE A 49 -5.96 0.36 7.83
N PRO A 50 -6.57 -0.27 6.80
CA PRO A 50 -6.98 0.45 5.60
C PRO A 50 -8.15 1.41 5.84
N VAL A 51 -8.18 2.54 5.13
CA VAL A 51 -9.26 3.56 5.19
C VAL A 51 -10.63 2.93 4.98
N SER A 52 -10.77 2.09 3.96
CA SER A 52 -12.06 1.45 3.67
C SER A 52 -12.52 0.51 4.78
N ALA A 53 -11.59 -0.15 5.49
CA ALA A 53 -11.92 -0.99 6.63
C ALA A 53 -12.35 -0.15 7.83
N PHE A 54 -11.68 0.99 8.06
CA PHE A 54 -12.03 1.93 9.12
C PHE A 54 -13.44 2.48 8.94
N ARG A 55 -13.76 2.99 7.75
CA ARG A 55 -15.10 3.52 7.46
C ARG A 55 -16.21 2.48 7.58
N ARG A 56 -15.96 1.22 7.18
CA ARG A 56 -16.92 0.12 7.40
C ARG A 56 -17.13 -0.20 8.88
N LEU A 57 -16.07 -0.12 9.68
CA LEU A 57 -16.15 -0.33 11.12
C LEU A 57 -16.90 0.82 11.79
N GLU A 58 -16.59 2.08 11.45
CA GLU A 58 -17.32 3.26 11.92
C GLU A 58 -18.81 3.16 11.60
N GLN A 59 -19.16 2.82 10.35
CA GLN A 59 -20.56 2.66 9.95
C GLN A 59 -21.30 1.59 10.75
N ARG A 60 -20.65 0.45 11.05
CA ARG A 60 -21.22 -0.61 11.87
C ARG A 60 -21.43 -0.21 13.33
N LEU A 61 -20.67 0.76 13.81
CA LEU A 61 -20.71 1.26 15.18
C LEU A 61 -21.49 2.58 15.29
N GLU A 62 -22.15 3.01 14.22
CA GLU A 62 -22.96 4.22 14.19
C GLU A 62 -24.04 4.17 15.29
N GLY A 63 -24.16 5.25 16.07
CA GLY A 63 -25.09 5.34 17.20
C GLY A 63 -24.59 4.72 18.52
N LYS A 64 -23.51 3.93 18.52
CA LYS A 64 -22.95 3.33 19.76
C LYS A 64 -22.13 4.30 20.61
N LYS A 65 -21.74 5.47 20.09
CA LYS A 65 -20.92 6.49 20.80
C LYS A 65 -19.61 5.92 21.34
N VAL A 66 -18.93 5.12 20.53
CA VAL A 66 -17.57 4.63 20.81
C VAL A 66 -16.54 5.69 20.43
N ASN A 67 -15.35 5.61 21.02
CA ASN A 67 -14.19 6.43 20.68
C ASN A 67 -13.14 5.58 19.98
N PHE A 68 -12.56 6.06 18.87
CA PHE A 68 -11.45 5.38 18.23
C PHE A 68 -10.12 6.00 18.66
N GLU A 69 -9.18 5.15 19.07
CA GLU A 69 -7.77 5.50 19.26
C GLU A 69 -6.98 4.84 18.13
N THR A 70 -6.50 5.63 17.18
CA THR A 70 -5.96 5.11 15.91
C THR A 70 -4.44 5.15 15.82
N ASP A 71 -3.79 5.65 16.86
CA ASP A 71 -2.35 5.58 17.05
C ASP A 71 -2.06 4.60 18.19
N CYS A 72 -2.53 3.36 18.02
CA CYS A 72 -2.53 2.34 19.07
C CYS A 72 -1.70 1.13 18.64
N ASP A 73 -0.39 1.19 18.89
CA ASP A 73 0.52 0.05 18.74
C ASP A 73 0.84 -0.59 20.08
N LEU A 74 0.17 -1.70 20.38
CA LEU A 74 0.35 -2.43 21.62
C LEU A 74 1.33 -3.60 21.50
N ILE A 75 1.84 -3.89 20.30
CA ILE A 75 2.64 -5.09 20.04
C ILE A 75 4.13 -4.77 20.03
N SER A 76 4.53 -3.60 19.50
CA SER A 76 5.96 -3.28 19.34
C SER A 76 6.74 -3.31 20.65
N GLU A 77 6.19 -2.78 21.73
CA GLU A 77 6.84 -2.78 23.05
C GLU A 77 6.97 -4.18 23.66
N LEU A 78 6.09 -5.11 23.27
CA LEU A 78 6.09 -6.50 23.74
C LEU A 78 7.02 -7.39 22.91
N TRP A 79 7.34 -7.00 21.68
CA TRP A 79 8.08 -7.83 20.73
C TRP A 79 9.59 -7.61 20.79
N SER A 80 10.22 -8.18 21.82
CA SER A 80 11.65 -7.98 22.13
C SER A 80 12.64 -8.44 21.04
N ASP A 81 12.29 -9.44 20.23
CA ASP A 81 13.12 -10.00 19.16
C ASP A 81 12.60 -9.64 17.75
N ARG A 82 11.89 -8.51 17.63
CA ARG A 82 11.36 -8.04 16.36
C ARG A 82 12.48 -7.86 15.33
N PRO A 83 12.40 -8.48 14.15
CA PRO A 83 13.40 -8.28 13.10
C PRO A 83 13.37 -6.84 12.59
N SER A 84 14.53 -6.35 12.14
CA SER A 84 14.62 -5.08 11.44
C SER A 84 13.79 -5.10 10.16
N LEU A 85 13.51 -3.91 9.60
CA LEU A 85 12.94 -3.83 8.26
C LEU A 85 13.82 -4.60 7.26
N PRO A 86 13.20 -5.32 6.31
CA PRO A 86 13.96 -6.03 5.29
C PRO A 86 14.75 -5.05 4.44
N PHE A 87 15.94 -5.50 4.03
CA PHE A 87 16.83 -4.73 3.19
C PHE A 87 17.29 -5.55 1.99
N SER A 88 17.07 -5.00 0.80
CA SER A 88 17.57 -5.53 -0.46
C SER A 88 17.83 -4.40 -1.44
N MET A 89 18.84 -4.58 -2.30
CA MET A 89 19.15 -3.59 -3.33
C MET A 89 18.09 -3.62 -4.44
N ALA A 90 17.68 -2.44 -4.88
CA ALA A 90 16.87 -2.28 -6.06
C ALA A 90 17.65 -2.66 -7.32
N PHE A 91 16.98 -3.31 -8.26
CA PHE A 91 17.53 -3.62 -9.58
C PHE A 91 16.53 -3.33 -10.70
N ASP A 92 17.07 -3.06 -11.89
CA ASP A 92 16.27 -2.71 -13.06
C ASP A 92 15.40 -3.87 -13.54
N HIS A 93 14.14 -3.56 -13.86
CA HIS A 93 13.28 -4.41 -14.67
C HIS A 93 13.28 -3.89 -16.12
N THR A 94 14.25 -4.36 -16.89
CA THR A 94 14.60 -3.85 -18.22
C THR A 94 13.45 -3.92 -19.22
N LEU A 95 13.58 -3.20 -20.34
CA LEU A 95 12.57 -3.16 -21.42
C LEU A 95 12.32 -4.52 -22.08
N GLU A 96 13.31 -5.42 -22.06
CA GLU A 96 13.15 -6.78 -22.61
C GLU A 96 12.08 -7.59 -21.85
N TYR A 97 11.84 -7.24 -20.58
CA TYR A 97 10.83 -7.86 -19.72
C TYR A 97 9.57 -7.00 -19.62
N SER A 98 9.74 -5.69 -19.42
CA SER A 98 8.63 -4.78 -19.13
C SER A 98 7.88 -4.28 -20.37
N GLY A 99 8.52 -4.25 -21.55
CA GLY A 99 7.94 -3.77 -22.80
C GLY A 99 7.62 -2.27 -22.87
N LYS A 100 7.66 -1.55 -21.75
CA LYS A 100 7.29 -0.15 -21.63
C LYS A 100 8.21 0.58 -20.64
N GLY A 101 8.73 1.74 -21.03
CA GLY A 101 9.67 2.52 -20.22
C GLY A 101 9.01 3.29 -19.07
N ARG A 102 9.85 3.73 -18.11
CA ARG A 102 9.42 4.52 -16.93
C ARG A 102 8.72 5.81 -17.33
N ALA A 103 9.34 6.59 -18.24
CA ALA A 103 8.82 7.86 -18.71
C ALA A 103 7.44 7.71 -19.37
N GLU A 104 7.26 6.65 -20.17
CA GLU A 104 5.99 6.37 -20.83
C GLU A 104 4.89 6.00 -19.81
N LYS A 105 5.21 5.15 -18.82
CA LYS A 105 4.26 4.79 -17.74
C LYS A 105 3.90 5.99 -16.87
N LEU A 106 4.86 6.86 -16.56
CA LEU A 106 4.60 8.10 -15.81
C LEU A 106 3.73 9.07 -16.62
N ALA A 107 3.93 9.16 -17.93
CA ALA A 107 3.08 9.98 -18.79
C ALA A 107 1.63 9.46 -18.83
N GLU A 108 1.42 8.14 -18.98
CA GLU A 108 0.09 7.52 -18.93
C GLU A 108 -0.60 7.71 -17.59
N LEU A 109 0.16 7.57 -16.50
CA LEU A 109 -0.36 7.84 -15.16
C LEU A 109 -0.80 9.29 -15.00
N ARG A 110 0.01 10.25 -15.44
CA ARG A 110 -0.31 11.69 -15.37
C ARG A 110 -1.50 12.06 -16.25
N ASP A 111 -1.64 11.44 -17.41
CA ASP A 111 -2.84 11.58 -18.25
C ASP A 111 -4.09 11.06 -17.52
N GLY A 112 -4.00 9.89 -16.88
CA GLY A 112 -5.06 9.35 -16.03
C GLY A 112 -5.41 10.29 -14.86
N MET A 113 -4.41 10.87 -14.20
CA MET A 113 -4.61 11.86 -13.13
C MET A 113 -5.34 13.10 -13.63
N LYS A 114 -4.93 13.66 -14.78
CA LYS A 114 -5.59 14.82 -15.40
C LYS A 114 -7.06 14.54 -15.72
N LYS A 115 -7.36 13.36 -16.27
CA LYS A 115 -8.75 12.92 -16.55
C LYS A 115 -9.59 12.78 -15.29
N ALA A 116 -8.98 12.34 -14.19
CA ALA A 116 -9.64 12.23 -12.90
C ALA A 116 -9.75 13.56 -12.13
N GLY A 117 -9.06 14.62 -12.59
CA GLY A 117 -8.98 15.90 -11.88
C GLY A 117 -8.06 15.87 -10.65
N ALA A 118 -7.08 14.97 -10.61
CA ALA A 118 -6.13 14.81 -9.51
C ALA A 118 -4.83 15.59 -9.75
N ALA A 119 -4.44 16.43 -8.79
CA ALA A 119 -3.14 17.09 -8.76
C ALA A 119 -2.04 16.09 -8.38
N TYR A 120 -2.31 15.23 -7.40
CA TYR A 120 -1.41 14.19 -6.90
C TYR A 120 -2.05 12.81 -6.91
N HIS A 121 -1.23 11.76 -6.99
CA HIS A 121 -1.63 10.38 -6.77
C HIS A 121 -0.75 9.73 -5.70
N LEU A 122 -1.36 9.39 -4.56
CA LEU A 122 -0.70 8.62 -3.51
C LEU A 122 -0.75 7.13 -3.84
N LEU A 123 0.43 6.52 -3.97
CA LEU A 123 0.61 5.09 -4.19
C LEU A 123 1.13 4.45 -2.90
N SER A 124 0.31 3.57 -2.33
CA SER A 124 0.61 2.79 -1.13
C SER A 124 0.93 1.32 -1.40
N SER A 125 0.76 0.87 -2.64
CA SER A 125 1.07 -0.48 -3.07
C SER A 125 2.49 -0.54 -3.66
N PRO A 126 3.43 -1.28 -3.04
CA PRO A 126 4.74 -1.50 -3.62
C PRO A 126 4.71 -2.09 -5.03
N GLU A 127 3.75 -2.96 -5.35
CA GLU A 127 3.63 -3.54 -6.69
C GLU A 127 3.37 -2.49 -7.77
N ASP A 128 2.53 -1.50 -7.46
CA ASP A 128 2.21 -0.39 -8.37
C ASP A 128 3.46 0.46 -8.61
N ILE A 129 4.20 0.76 -7.55
CA ILE A 129 5.42 1.57 -7.60
C ILE A 129 6.52 0.83 -8.37
N MET A 130 6.76 -0.45 -8.06
CA MET A 130 7.74 -1.28 -8.77
C MET A 130 7.42 -1.41 -10.26
N TRP A 131 6.13 -1.57 -10.62
CA TRP A 131 5.71 -1.62 -12.02
C TRP A 131 5.88 -0.27 -12.72
N LEU A 132 5.49 0.83 -12.07
CA LEU A 132 5.58 2.19 -12.61
C LEU A 132 7.03 2.59 -12.87
N LEU A 133 7.91 2.31 -11.91
CA LEU A 133 9.30 2.70 -11.94
C LEU A 133 10.22 1.63 -12.55
N ASN A 134 9.70 0.52 -13.08
CA ASN A 134 10.51 -0.57 -13.66
C ASN A 134 11.71 -0.97 -12.78
N ILE A 135 11.46 -1.17 -11.49
CA ILE A 135 12.45 -1.68 -10.54
C ILE A 135 11.86 -2.84 -9.76
N ARG A 136 12.73 -3.66 -9.19
CA ARG A 136 12.37 -4.79 -8.32
C ARG A 136 13.34 -4.85 -7.15
N GLY A 137 12.95 -5.57 -6.11
CA GLY A 137 13.80 -5.89 -4.96
C GLY A 137 13.40 -7.23 -4.37
N ASN A 138 13.82 -7.49 -3.14
CA ASN A 138 13.58 -8.75 -2.45
C ASN A 138 13.29 -8.56 -0.96
N ASP A 139 12.58 -7.48 -0.61
CA ASP A 139 12.20 -7.20 0.78
C ASP A 139 11.12 -8.18 1.28
N LEU A 140 10.30 -8.70 0.37
CA LEU A 140 9.26 -9.67 0.66
C LEU A 140 9.59 -11.04 0.08
N LYS A 141 9.55 -12.07 0.92
CA LYS A 141 9.73 -13.45 0.48
C LYS A 141 8.67 -13.80 -0.58
N TYR A 142 9.11 -14.33 -1.71
CA TYR A 142 8.28 -14.74 -2.86
C TYR A 142 7.65 -13.61 -3.69
N SER A 143 7.94 -12.34 -3.37
CA SER A 143 7.44 -11.18 -4.12
C SER A 143 8.59 -10.20 -4.37
N PRO A 144 8.96 -9.91 -5.63
CA PRO A 144 10.14 -9.12 -5.94
C PRO A 144 9.90 -7.60 -5.72
N LEU A 145 9.64 -7.21 -4.48
CA LEU A 145 9.17 -5.89 -4.06
C LEU A 145 10.14 -5.25 -3.08
N LEU A 146 10.07 -3.92 -2.99
CA LEU A 146 10.74 -3.09 -1.98
C LEU A 146 9.67 -2.39 -1.15
N LEU A 147 9.91 -2.22 0.15
CA LEU A 147 9.04 -1.40 1.00
C LEU A 147 9.22 0.08 0.62
N CYS A 148 8.14 0.70 0.12
CA CYS A 148 8.15 2.10 -0.29
C CYS A 148 6.73 2.67 -0.42
N PHE A 149 6.64 4.00 -0.40
CA PHE A 149 5.49 4.79 -0.82
C PHE A 149 5.87 5.72 -1.97
N ALA A 150 4.88 6.21 -2.71
CA ALA A 150 5.14 7.29 -3.67
C ALA A 150 3.99 8.30 -3.72
N LEU A 151 4.33 9.58 -3.79
CA LEU A 151 3.41 10.66 -4.17
C LEU A 151 3.78 11.14 -5.56
N VAL A 152 2.95 10.84 -6.56
CA VAL A 152 3.18 11.27 -7.93
C VAL A 152 2.47 12.59 -8.18
N GLY A 153 3.21 13.62 -8.58
CA GLY A 153 2.68 14.89 -9.08
C GLY A 153 2.80 15.03 -10.59
N GLN A 154 2.41 16.20 -11.10
CA GLN A 154 2.44 16.52 -12.53
C GLN A 154 3.86 16.62 -13.11
N GLU A 155 4.84 17.02 -12.29
CA GLU A 155 6.23 17.23 -12.72
C GLU A 155 7.20 16.26 -12.05
N GLN A 156 7.02 16.04 -10.75
CA GLN A 156 7.89 15.19 -9.94
C GLN A 156 7.19 13.94 -9.39
N VAL A 157 7.99 12.95 -8.99
CA VAL A 157 7.58 11.80 -8.19
C VAL A 157 8.38 11.84 -6.90
N LEU A 158 7.71 11.87 -5.76
CA LEU A 158 8.35 11.70 -4.46
C LEU A 158 8.31 10.22 -4.11
N LEU A 159 9.46 9.54 -4.12
CA LEU A 159 9.59 8.13 -3.78
C LEU A 159 10.15 8.00 -2.35
N PHE A 160 9.33 7.52 -1.43
CA PHE A 160 9.69 7.31 -0.03
C PHE A 160 10.19 5.88 0.14
N ILE A 161 11.50 5.71 0.27
CA ILE A 161 12.18 4.42 0.37
C ILE A 161 13.50 4.62 1.12
N ASP A 162 14.00 3.58 1.78
CA ASP A 162 15.38 3.59 2.27
C ASP A 162 16.34 3.86 1.10
N GLN A 163 16.98 5.03 1.13
CA GLN A 163 17.84 5.55 0.08
C GLN A 163 19.01 4.61 -0.23
N ALA A 164 19.50 3.87 0.77
CA ALA A 164 20.59 2.91 0.58
C ALA A 164 20.19 1.72 -0.30
N LYS A 165 18.88 1.50 -0.53
CA LYS A 165 18.39 0.49 -1.46
C LYS A 165 18.58 0.86 -2.92
N ILE A 166 18.80 2.15 -3.25
CA ILE A 166 18.87 2.63 -4.64
C ILE A 166 20.34 2.75 -5.10
N PRO A 167 20.81 1.95 -6.07
CA PRO A 167 22.15 2.07 -6.60
C PRO A 167 22.39 3.43 -7.30
N PRO A 168 23.63 3.97 -7.32
CA PRO A 168 23.93 5.27 -7.91
C PRO A 168 23.47 5.45 -9.37
N LYS A 169 23.61 4.39 -10.19
CA LYS A 169 23.14 4.40 -11.58
C LYS A 169 21.63 4.65 -11.66
N LEU A 170 20.86 3.96 -10.82
CA LEU A 170 19.40 4.09 -10.77
C LEU A 170 19.00 5.45 -10.21
N ALA A 171 19.70 5.95 -9.18
CA ALA A 171 19.49 7.28 -8.63
C ALA A 171 19.67 8.38 -9.71
N SER A 172 20.72 8.28 -10.53
CA SER A 172 20.92 9.21 -11.66
C SER A 172 19.86 9.10 -12.75
N GLU A 173 19.32 7.91 -12.99
CA GLU A 173 18.19 7.71 -13.92
C GLU A 173 16.88 8.28 -13.36
N PHE A 174 16.67 8.17 -12.06
CA PHE A 174 15.52 8.71 -11.34
C PHE A 174 15.53 10.23 -11.34
N ASP A 175 16.68 10.85 -11.04
CA ASP A 175 16.87 12.30 -11.08
C ASP A 175 16.49 12.91 -12.44
N ARG A 176 16.97 12.29 -13.54
CA ARG A 176 16.62 12.72 -14.91
C ARG A 176 15.12 12.63 -15.24
N LEU A 177 14.36 11.82 -14.51
CA LEU A 177 12.92 11.66 -14.67
C LEU A 177 12.10 12.47 -13.65
N GLY A 178 12.76 13.30 -12.82
CA GLY A 178 12.11 14.05 -11.75
C GLY A 178 11.62 13.14 -10.60
N ILE A 179 12.26 12.00 -10.38
CA ILE A 179 11.97 11.12 -9.24
C ILE A 179 12.93 11.46 -8.11
N VAL A 180 12.39 12.06 -7.05
CA VAL A 180 13.11 12.46 -5.85
C VAL A 180 13.00 11.33 -4.83
N ILE A 181 14.15 10.86 -4.33
CA ILE A 181 14.23 9.77 -3.36
C ILE A 181 14.30 10.37 -1.96
N LEU A 182 13.31 10.06 -1.13
CA LEU A 182 13.16 10.57 0.23
C LEU A 182 13.16 9.40 1.23
N PRO A 183 13.56 9.63 2.50
CA PRO A 183 13.48 8.62 3.54
C PRO A 183 12.06 8.04 3.68
N TYR A 184 11.98 6.75 3.99
CA TYR A 184 10.70 6.03 4.08
C TYR A 184 9.79 6.61 5.17
N GLU A 185 10.39 7.04 6.27
CA GLU A 185 9.73 7.51 7.49
C GLU A 185 9.16 8.93 7.34
N GLU A 186 9.66 9.72 6.38
CA GLU A 186 9.23 11.11 6.16
C GLU A 186 7.94 11.23 5.35
N VAL A 187 7.33 10.10 4.95
CA VAL A 187 6.15 10.09 4.08
C VAL A 187 5.00 10.91 4.64
N THR A 188 4.65 10.76 5.92
CA THR A 188 3.49 11.45 6.52
C THR A 188 3.71 12.95 6.61
N GLU A 189 4.89 13.38 7.04
CA GLU A 189 5.26 14.80 7.15
C GLU A 189 5.23 15.47 5.77
N ILE A 190 5.92 14.87 4.78
CA ILE A 190 6.06 15.48 3.46
C ILE A 190 4.73 15.53 2.69
N ILE A 191 3.93 14.45 2.71
CA ILE A 191 2.64 14.48 1.99
C ILE A 191 1.66 15.48 2.60
N SER A 192 1.74 15.74 3.92
CA SER A 192 0.86 16.70 4.59
C SER A 192 1.04 18.12 4.08
N VAL A 193 2.29 18.49 3.76
CA VAL A 193 2.66 19.81 3.25
C VAL A 193 2.47 19.88 1.73
N VAL A 194 2.98 18.89 0.99
CA VAL A 194 3.01 18.94 -0.49
C VAL A 194 1.62 18.84 -1.10
N ALA A 195 0.71 18.09 -0.48
CA ALA A 195 -0.65 17.89 -0.97
C ALA A 195 -1.68 18.83 -0.29
N GLU A 196 -1.24 19.80 0.51
CA GLU A 196 -2.14 20.71 1.22
C GLU A 196 -3.01 21.52 0.23
N GLY A 197 -4.34 21.42 0.38
CA GLY A 197 -5.30 22.14 -0.48
C GLY A 197 -5.46 21.57 -1.89
N GLU A 198 -4.75 20.49 -2.22
CA GLU A 198 -4.71 19.90 -3.55
C GLU A 198 -5.61 18.66 -3.67
N SER A 199 -5.95 18.27 -4.91
CA SER A 199 -6.70 17.03 -5.14
C SER A 199 -5.79 15.81 -5.20
N VAL A 200 -6.10 14.78 -4.39
CA VAL A 200 -5.29 13.56 -4.23
C VAL A 200 -6.07 12.33 -4.63
N PHE A 201 -5.54 11.60 -5.62
CA PHE A 201 -6.01 10.27 -5.99
C PHE A 201 -5.40 9.20 -5.07
N LEU A 202 -6.22 8.33 -4.48
CA LEU A 202 -5.76 7.21 -3.66
C LEU A 202 -6.71 6.01 -3.74
N ASN A 203 -6.21 4.83 -3.35
CA ASN A 203 -7.03 3.63 -3.22
C ASN A 203 -7.33 3.33 -1.74
N PRO A 204 -8.57 3.54 -1.25
CA PRO A 204 -8.92 3.37 0.15
C PRO A 204 -8.86 1.91 0.63
N GLN A 205 -8.72 0.94 -0.28
CA GLN A 205 -8.57 -0.47 0.08
C GLN A 205 -7.15 -0.83 0.56
N VAL A 206 -6.15 -0.07 0.13
CA VAL A 206 -4.73 -0.35 0.43
C VAL A 206 -4.03 0.81 1.13
N THR A 207 -4.55 2.04 1.04
CA THR A 207 -4.03 3.17 1.82
C THR A 207 -4.38 3.01 3.30
N SER A 208 -3.37 3.11 4.15
CA SER A 208 -3.51 3.08 5.61
C SER A 208 -4.20 4.34 6.13
N LEU A 209 -4.83 4.22 7.30
CA LEU A 209 -5.52 5.33 7.93
C LEU A 209 -4.56 6.46 8.32
N GLU A 210 -3.34 6.12 8.75
CA GLU A 210 -2.30 7.11 9.06
C GLU A 210 -1.95 7.96 7.84
N LEU A 211 -1.62 7.33 6.70
CA LEU A 211 -1.30 8.06 5.47
C LEU A 211 -2.48 8.92 4.99
N PHE A 212 -3.70 8.41 5.10
CA PHE A 212 -4.89 9.16 4.74
C PHE A 212 -5.11 10.38 5.62
N ARG A 213 -4.88 10.27 6.93
CA ARG A 213 -5.02 11.39 7.88
C ARG A 213 -3.87 12.38 7.83
N ALA A 214 -2.70 11.94 7.38
CA ALA A 214 -1.58 12.83 7.10
C ALA A 214 -1.88 13.77 5.92
N LEU A 215 -2.72 13.36 4.97
CA LEU A 215 -3.22 14.28 3.95
C LEU A 215 -4.15 15.32 4.61
N SER A 216 -3.88 16.60 4.34
CA SER A 216 -4.63 17.72 4.93
C SER A 216 -6.15 17.55 4.71
N THR A 217 -6.95 17.93 5.71
CA THR A 217 -8.41 17.98 5.56
C THR A 217 -8.87 19.01 4.52
N ALA A 218 -7.97 19.90 4.09
CA ALA A 218 -8.22 20.85 3.00
C ALA A 218 -8.11 20.21 1.60
N SER A 219 -7.57 18.99 1.50
CA SER A 219 -7.37 18.30 0.23
C SER A 219 -8.67 17.69 -0.30
N GLY A 220 -8.84 17.70 -1.63
CA GLY A 220 -9.93 16.97 -2.28
C GLY A 220 -9.54 15.52 -2.55
N PHE A 221 -10.36 14.54 -2.16
CA PHE A 221 -10.01 13.12 -2.37
C PHE A 221 -10.73 12.50 -3.57
N ILE A 222 -9.96 11.83 -4.42
CA ILE A 222 -10.46 11.00 -5.52
C ILE A 222 -10.13 9.55 -5.18
N GLU A 223 -11.15 8.75 -4.89
CA GLU A 223 -10.98 7.40 -4.37
C GLU A 223 -11.40 6.34 -5.40
N ASP A 224 -10.43 5.54 -5.86
CA ASP A 224 -10.67 4.42 -6.77
C ASP A 224 -9.47 3.45 -6.75
N ILE A 225 -9.56 2.34 -7.48
CA ILE A 225 -8.40 1.50 -7.81
C ILE A 225 -7.33 2.38 -8.47
N SER A 226 -6.09 2.22 -8.02
CA SER A 226 -4.95 3.01 -8.49
C SER A 226 -4.77 2.92 -10.01
N ILE A 227 -4.31 4.02 -10.61
CA ILE A 227 -4.09 4.09 -12.06
C ILE A 227 -3.05 3.04 -12.51
N PRO A 228 -1.90 2.84 -11.82
CA PRO A 228 -0.98 1.76 -12.16
C PRO A 228 -1.62 0.37 -12.09
N CYS A 229 -2.50 0.10 -11.13
CA CYS A 229 -3.18 -1.19 -11.02
C CYS A 229 -4.04 -1.45 -12.26
N ARG A 230 -4.79 -0.44 -12.73
CA ARG A 230 -5.58 -0.53 -13.98
C ARG A 230 -4.68 -0.76 -15.19
N LEU A 231 -3.61 0.03 -15.34
CA LEU A 231 -2.67 -0.09 -16.45
C LEU A 231 -1.96 -1.46 -16.47
N LYS A 232 -1.37 -1.87 -15.34
CA LYS A 232 -0.64 -3.14 -15.22
C LYS A 232 -1.55 -4.37 -15.30
N SER A 233 -2.87 -4.21 -15.19
CA SER A 233 -3.80 -5.32 -15.33
C SER A 233 -3.85 -5.86 -16.77
N VAL A 234 -3.64 -5.00 -17.77
CA VAL A 234 -3.62 -5.35 -19.19
C VAL A 234 -2.16 -5.45 -19.66
N LYS A 235 -1.71 -6.67 -19.95
CA LYS A 235 -0.29 -6.94 -20.26
C LYS A 235 0.00 -6.55 -21.70
N ASN A 236 1.15 -5.93 -21.94
CA ASN A 236 1.62 -5.68 -23.28
C ASN A 236 2.20 -6.95 -23.92
N ARG A 237 2.47 -6.91 -25.23
CA ARG A 237 2.97 -8.07 -25.99
C ARG A 237 4.28 -8.63 -25.42
N THR A 238 5.19 -7.77 -24.97
CA THR A 238 6.47 -8.19 -24.36
C THR A 238 6.24 -8.90 -23.02
N GLU A 239 5.37 -8.34 -22.16
CA GLU A 239 5.02 -8.97 -20.88
C GLU A 239 4.36 -10.35 -21.11
N ILE A 240 3.41 -10.45 -22.06
CA ILE A 240 2.75 -11.72 -22.41
C ILE A 240 3.76 -12.75 -22.91
N ALA A 241 4.61 -12.37 -23.88
CA ALA A 241 5.61 -13.28 -24.43
C ALA A 241 6.61 -13.79 -23.38
N ASN A 242 6.95 -12.96 -22.39
CA ASN A 242 7.80 -13.40 -21.28
C ASN A 242 7.07 -14.32 -20.29
N ILE A 243 5.78 -14.07 -20.02
CA ILE A 243 4.95 -14.99 -19.22
C ILE A 243 4.88 -16.36 -19.91
N GLU A 244 4.63 -16.41 -21.21
CA GLU A 244 4.62 -17.68 -21.98
C GLU A 244 5.94 -18.44 -21.85
N LYS A 245 7.08 -17.76 -22.02
CA LYS A 245 8.41 -18.35 -21.85
C LYS A 245 8.63 -18.91 -20.43
N VAL A 246 8.20 -18.16 -19.41
CA VAL A 246 8.33 -18.59 -18.01
C VAL A 246 7.44 -19.80 -17.74
N MET A 247 6.19 -19.80 -18.22
CA MET A 247 5.28 -20.93 -18.05
C MET A 247 5.78 -22.20 -18.73
N VAL A 248 6.40 -22.09 -19.90
CA VAL A 248 7.06 -23.23 -20.56
C VAL A 248 8.21 -23.77 -19.70
N LYS A 249 9.06 -22.88 -19.15
CA LYS A 249 10.19 -23.30 -18.30
C LYS A 249 9.73 -23.92 -16.98
N ASP A 250 8.65 -23.42 -16.39
CA ASP A 250 8.10 -23.91 -15.12
C ASP A 250 7.41 -25.27 -15.28
N GLY A 251 6.93 -25.58 -16.49
CA GLY A 251 6.28 -26.85 -16.80
C GLY A 251 7.22 -28.00 -17.20
N VAL A 252 8.52 -27.73 -17.45
CA VAL A 252 9.54 -28.72 -17.85
C VAL A 252 10.41 -29.07 -16.65
#